data_AF-A0A851BGE3-F1
#
_entry.id   AF-A0A851BGE3-F1
#
_cell.length_a   1.000
_cell.length_b   1.000
_cell.length_c   1.000
_cell.angle_alpha   90.00
_cell.angle_beta   90.00
_cell.angle_gamma   90.00
#
_symmetry.space_group_name_H-M   'P 1'
#
loop_
_entity.id
_entity.type
_entity.pdbx_description
1 polymer ?
#
loop_
_entity_poly.entity_id
_entity_poly.type
_entity_poly.pdbx_seq_one_letter_code
_entity_poly.pdbx_strand_id
1 'polypeptide(L)'
;QHYCQDVYRGQLASVHSAARNQELQKLAQTCKILSPWIGAVTSRNVGQWESRWEDSSPWNYANWAPTHPRRIVTTCTTLSIRDGLWRSRFCLQLRPFICQY
;
A
#
# COMPACT_ATOMS: atom_id res chain seq x y z
N GLN A 1 -4.48 -10.68 -5.80
CA GLN A 1 -3.41 -10.26 -4.87
C GLN A 1 -2.12 -11.07 -5.02
N HIS A 2 -2.09 -12.19 -5.76
CA HIS A 2 -0.88 -13.01 -5.91
C HIS A 2 0.05 -12.63 -7.08
N TYR A 3 -0.31 -11.66 -7.94
CA TYR A 3 0.46 -11.42 -9.18
C TYR A 3 1.95 -11.09 -8.96
N CYS A 4 2.31 -10.30 -7.94
CA CYS A 4 3.73 -10.05 -7.62
C CYS A 4 4.45 -11.33 -7.15
N GLN A 5 3.76 -12.20 -6.39
CA GLN A 5 4.31 -13.46 -5.89
C GLN A 5 4.40 -14.51 -7.00
N ASP A 6 3.37 -14.62 -7.84
CA ASP A 6 3.26 -15.62 -8.89
C ASP A 6 4.18 -15.33 -10.08
N VAL A 7 4.35 -14.05 -10.44
CA VAL A 7 5.08 -13.64 -11.66
C VAL A 7 6.52 -13.22 -11.36
N TYR A 8 6.76 -12.59 -10.21
CA TYR A 8 8.07 -12.00 -9.88
C TYR A 8 8.72 -12.61 -8.64
N ARG A 9 8.08 -13.60 -7.96
CA ARG A 9 8.46 -14.08 -6.62
C ARG A 9 8.66 -12.94 -5.60
N GLY A 10 8.03 -11.80 -5.85
CA GLY A 10 8.13 -10.60 -5.04
C GLY A 10 6.85 -10.34 -4.26
N GLN A 11 6.85 -9.29 -3.46
CA GLN A 11 5.68 -8.86 -2.70
C GLN A 11 5.28 -7.44 -3.11
N LEU A 12 4.04 -7.05 -2.83
CA LEU A 12 3.65 -5.65 -2.99
C LEU A 12 4.54 -4.77 -2.10
N ALA A 13 4.96 -3.61 -2.60
CA ALA A 13 5.98 -2.81 -1.95
C ALA A 13 5.61 -2.39 -0.52
N SER A 14 6.52 -2.62 0.42
CA SER A 14 6.44 -2.15 1.81
C SER A 14 7.20 -0.83 1.97
N VAL A 15 6.75 -0.01 2.92
CA VAL A 15 7.30 1.33 3.13
C VAL A 15 7.67 1.50 4.59
N HIS A 16 8.96 1.57 4.84
CA HIS A 16 9.54 1.69 6.19
C HIS A 16 10.17 3.06 6.48
N SER A 17 10.15 3.98 5.50
CA SER A 17 10.74 5.30 5.65
C SER A 17 10.12 6.31 4.69
N ALA A 18 10.25 7.60 5.04
CA ALA A 18 9.83 8.69 4.16
C ALA A 18 10.62 8.69 2.84
N ALA A 19 11.91 8.32 2.86
CA ALA A 19 12.73 8.20 1.67
C ALA A 19 12.17 7.14 0.70
N ARG A 20 11.84 5.95 1.22
CA ARG A 20 11.20 4.89 0.41
C ARG A 20 9.85 5.33 -0.13
N ASN A 21 9.05 6.03 0.67
CA ASN A 21 7.77 6.56 0.22
C ASN A 21 7.92 7.54 -0.95
N GLN A 22 8.91 8.44 -0.88
CA GLN A 22 9.21 9.40 -1.93
C GLN A 22 9.76 8.74 -3.20
N GLU A 23 10.60 7.70 -3.07
CA GLU A 23 11.06 6.91 -4.21
C GLU A 23 9.89 6.28 -4.95
N LEU A 24 8.98 5.60 -4.22
CA LEU A 24 7.80 4.98 -4.82
C LEU A 24 6.86 6.02 -5.45
N GLN A 25 6.73 7.20 -4.82
CA GLN A 25 5.97 8.31 -5.37
C GLN A 25 6.57 8.79 -6.70
N LYS A 26 7.88 9.03 -6.75
CA LYS A 26 8.59 9.45 -7.97
C LYS A 26 8.48 8.40 -9.07
N LEU A 27 8.65 7.11 -8.73
CA LEU A 27 8.48 6.01 -9.68
C LEU A 27 7.07 6.02 -10.29
N ALA A 28 6.04 6.13 -9.45
CA ALA A 28 4.66 6.17 -9.88
C ALA A 28 4.35 7.43 -10.73
N GLN A 29 4.97 8.59 -10.41
CA GLN A 29 4.87 9.80 -11.23
C GLN A 29 5.48 9.59 -12.62
N THR A 30 6.69 9.02 -12.71
CA THR A 30 7.37 8.71 -13.97
C THR A 30 6.54 7.77 -14.84
N CYS A 31 5.94 6.74 -14.23
CA CYS A 31 5.05 5.80 -14.91
C CYS A 31 3.63 6.34 -15.15
N LYS A 32 3.32 7.58 -14.72
CA LYS A 32 1.99 8.21 -14.78
C LYS A 32 0.88 7.38 -14.11
N ILE A 33 1.23 6.64 -13.07
CA ILE A 33 0.31 5.79 -12.30
C ILE A 33 -0.24 6.60 -11.14
N LEU A 34 -1.50 7.03 -11.24
CA LEU A 34 -2.10 7.97 -10.26
C LEU A 34 -2.19 7.42 -8.82
N SER A 35 -2.53 6.13 -8.68
CA SER A 35 -2.81 5.52 -7.38
C SER A 35 -2.40 4.04 -7.33
N PRO A 36 -1.10 3.71 -7.35
CA PRO A 36 -0.69 2.31 -7.31
C PRO A 36 -1.04 1.66 -5.97
N TRP A 37 -1.37 0.37 -6.01
CA TRP A 37 -1.40 -0.47 -4.82
C TRP A 37 0.00 -0.63 -4.23
N ILE A 38 0.07 -0.55 -2.91
CA ILE A 38 1.23 -0.93 -2.08
C ILE A 38 0.83 -2.09 -1.16
N GLY A 39 1.81 -2.74 -0.54
CA GLY A 39 1.59 -4.00 0.19
C GLY A 39 0.90 -3.87 1.55
N ALA A 40 0.30 -2.71 1.87
CA ALA A 40 -0.39 -2.50 3.12
C ALA A 40 -1.86 -2.90 3.02
N VAL A 41 -2.30 -3.74 3.95
CA VAL A 41 -3.69 -4.16 4.10
C VAL A 41 -4.18 -3.78 5.50
N THR A 42 -5.33 -3.11 5.56
CA THR A 42 -6.02 -2.83 6.82
C THR A 42 -7.16 -3.85 6.98
N SER A 43 -7.12 -4.63 8.06
CA SER A 43 -8.12 -5.65 8.38
C SER A 43 -8.45 -5.65 9.87
N ARG A 44 -9.61 -6.19 10.23
CA ARG A 44 -9.99 -6.35 11.64
C ARG A 44 -9.36 -7.61 12.20
N ASN A 45 -8.50 -7.46 13.19
CA ASN A 45 -7.81 -8.54 13.90
C ASN A 45 -8.18 -8.47 15.39
N VAL A 46 -8.68 -9.58 15.96
CA VAL A 46 -9.11 -9.68 17.38
C VAL A 46 -9.93 -8.48 17.86
N GLY A 47 -10.87 -8.01 17.02
CA GLY A 47 -11.76 -6.90 17.34
C GLY A 47 -11.19 -5.49 17.07
N GLN A 48 -9.88 -5.34 16.87
CA GLN A 48 -9.21 -4.08 16.55
C GLN A 48 -8.88 -3.95 15.06
N TRP A 49 -8.79 -2.73 14.55
CA TRP A 49 -8.40 -2.49 13.16
C TRP A 49 -6.90 -2.26 13.09
N GLU A 50 -6.22 -3.15 12.37
CA GLU A 50 -4.77 -3.14 12.23
C GLU A 50 -4.40 -3.03 10.76
N SER A 51 -3.34 -2.27 10.49
CA SER A 51 -2.71 -2.24 9.17
C SER A 51 -1.42 -3.04 9.23
N ARG A 52 -1.24 -3.92 8.27
CA ARG A 52 -0.08 -4.81 8.17
C ARG A 52 0.44 -4.85 6.75
N TRP A 53 1.73 -5.10 6.62
CA TRP A 53 2.34 -5.38 5.34
C TRP A 53 2.17 -6.86 4.98
N GLU A 54 1.96 -7.15 3.69
CA GLU A 54 1.85 -8.53 3.19
C GLU A 54 3.17 -9.30 3.26
N ASP A 55 4.29 -8.59 3.28
CA ASP A 55 5.64 -9.16 3.42
C ASP A 55 6.00 -9.54 4.86
N SER A 56 5.07 -9.36 5.81
CA SER A 56 5.30 -9.60 7.25
C SER A 56 6.38 -8.70 7.86
N SER A 57 6.79 -7.65 7.16
CA SER A 57 7.72 -6.64 7.67
C SER A 57 7.08 -5.81 8.80
N PRO A 58 7.90 -5.20 9.68
CA PRO A 58 7.39 -4.42 10.80
C PRO A 58 6.63 -3.17 10.33
N TRP A 59 5.47 -2.93 10.93
CA TRP A 59 4.69 -1.70 10.73
C TRP A 59 5.31 -0.54 11.52
N ASN A 60 6.37 0.06 11.00
CA ASN A 60 7.14 1.13 11.66
C ASN A 60 6.98 2.52 11.04
N TYR A 61 6.34 2.61 9.87
CA TYR A 61 6.11 3.85 9.15
C TYR A 61 4.71 3.87 8.56
N ALA A 62 4.07 5.03 8.62
CA ALA A 62 2.74 5.23 8.08
C ALA A 62 2.59 6.64 7.54
N ASN A 63 2.18 6.78 6.28
CA ASN A 63 1.93 8.08 5.66
C ASN A 63 0.46 8.23 5.24
N TRP A 64 -0.46 7.94 6.15
CA TRP A 64 -1.90 7.97 5.87
C TRP A 64 -2.42 9.37 5.55
N ALA A 65 -3.30 9.45 4.56
CA ALA A 65 -4.10 10.64 4.34
C ALA A 65 -5.05 10.88 5.54
N PRO A 66 -5.43 12.13 5.83
CA PRO A 66 -6.46 12.42 6.82
C PRO A 66 -7.69 11.53 6.59
N THR A 67 -8.32 11.07 7.67
CA THR A 67 -9.49 10.16 7.67
C THR A 67 -9.23 8.73 7.19
N HIS A 68 -7.97 8.34 6.97
CA HIS A 68 -7.56 6.98 6.62
C HIS A 68 -6.64 6.39 7.70
N PRO A 69 -6.62 5.05 7.86
CA PRO A 69 -7.40 4.07 7.13
C PRO A 69 -8.89 4.03 7.54
N ARG A 70 -9.77 3.61 6.60
CA ARG A 70 -11.19 3.41 6.91
C ARG A 70 -11.36 2.13 7.71
N ARG A 71 -11.68 2.26 9.00
CA ARG A 71 -11.86 1.17 9.97
C ARG A 71 -13.28 0.59 9.94
N ILE A 72 -13.77 0.24 8.75
CA ILE A 72 -15.16 -0.22 8.55
C ILE A 72 -15.19 -1.61 7.90
N VAL A 73 -14.30 -1.85 6.93
CA VAL A 73 -14.18 -3.09 6.15
C VAL A 73 -12.71 -3.37 5.87
N THR A 74 -12.37 -4.59 5.48
CA THR A 74 -11.02 -4.90 5.01
C THR A 74 -10.73 -4.08 3.76
N THR A 75 -9.64 -3.31 3.79
CA THR A 75 -9.24 -2.42 2.70
C THR A 75 -7.76 -2.60 2.38
N CYS A 76 -7.42 -2.38 1.12
CA CYS A 76 -6.06 -2.36 0.63
C CYS A 76 -5.59 -0.91 0.54
N THR A 77 -4.28 -0.70 0.44
CA THR A 77 -3.70 0.64 0.50
C THR A 77 -3.13 1.07 -0.85
N THR A 78 -3.52 2.26 -1.29
CA THR A 78 -2.92 2.92 -2.46
C THR A 78 -2.03 4.07 -2.04
N LEU A 79 -0.87 4.19 -2.67
CA LEU A 79 -0.07 5.41 -2.64
C LEU A 79 -0.66 6.43 -3.61
N SER A 80 -0.70 7.71 -3.27
CA SER A 80 -1.11 8.77 -4.21
C SER A 80 0.08 9.56 -4.70
N ILE A 81 0.17 9.75 -6.02
CA ILE A 81 1.30 10.49 -6.59
C ILE A 81 1.25 12.00 -6.33
N ARG A 82 0.08 12.54 -6.00
CA ARG A 82 -0.11 13.99 -5.82
C ARG A 82 0.49 14.50 -4.52
N ASP A 83 0.30 13.75 -3.45
CA ASP A 83 0.64 14.14 -2.08
C ASP A 83 1.54 13.12 -1.38
N GLY A 84 1.82 11.97 -2.00
CA GLY A 84 2.58 10.87 -1.40
C GLY A 84 1.83 10.16 -0.26
N LEU A 85 0.56 10.51 -0.02
CA LEU A 85 -0.23 9.99 1.09
C LEU A 85 -0.94 8.69 0.73
N TRP A 86 -1.13 7.85 1.74
CA TRP A 86 -1.75 6.55 1.62
C TRP A 86 -3.25 6.66 1.82
N ARG A 87 -4.00 6.00 0.95
CA ARG A 87 -5.46 5.95 0.99
C ARG A 87 -5.93 4.51 0.98
N SER A 88 -6.84 4.18 1.88
CA SER A 88 -7.53 2.89 1.90
C SER A 88 -8.59 2.82 0.80
N ARG A 89 -8.61 1.72 0.06
CA ARG A 89 -9.58 1.43 -1.00
C ARG A 89 -10.03 -0.02 -0.90
N PHE A 90 -11.18 -0.34 -1.48
CA PHE A 90 -11.66 -1.71 -1.57
C PHE A 90 -10.69 -2.55 -2.42
N CYS A 91 -10.24 -3.67 -1.87
CA CYS A 91 -9.21 -4.53 -2.48
C CYS A 91 -9.60 -5.09 -3.86
N LEU A 92 -10.89 -5.18 -4.16
CA LEU A 92 -11.39 -5.70 -5.44
C LEU A 92 -11.30 -4.70 -6.59
N GLN A 93 -10.78 -3.48 -6.36
CA GLN A 93 -10.59 -2.52 -7.45
C GLN A 93 -9.34 -2.85 -8.28
N LEU A 94 -9.54 -2.98 -9.59
CA LEU A 94 -8.44 -3.04 -10.56
C LEU A 94 -7.68 -1.71 -10.57
N ARG A 95 -6.43 -1.74 -10.10
CA ARG A 95 -5.49 -0.63 -10.20
C ARG A 95 -4.09 -1.17 -10.46
N PRO A 96 -3.20 -0.34 -11.03
CA PRO A 96 -1.79 -0.68 -11.11
C PRO A 96 -1.22 -0.91 -9.70
N PHE A 97 -0.13 -1.65 -9.61
CA PHE A 97 0.50 -2.03 -8.35
C PHE A 97 2.02 -1.91 -8.46
N ILE A 98 2.68 -1.71 -7.32
CA ILE A 98 4.14 -1.68 -7.25
C ILE A 98 4.60 -2.95 -6.55
N CYS A 99 5.38 -3.78 -7.25
CA CYS A 99 6.08 -4.91 -6.65
C CYS A 99 7.47 -4.49 -6.15
N GLN A 100 7.94 -5.19 -5.13
CA GLN A 100 9.31 -5.14 -4.62
C GLN A 100 9.90 -6.56 -4.67
N TYR A 101 11.21 -6.63 -4.93
CA TYR A 101 12.06 -7.82 -4.86
C TYR A 101 13.09 -7.68 -3.74
#